data_AF-A0A068EPX9-F1
#
_entry.id   AF-A0A068EPX9-F1
#
_cell.length_a   1.000
_cell.length_b   1.000
_cell.length_c   1.000
_cell.angle_alpha   90.00
_cell.angle_beta   90.00
_cell.angle_gamma   90.00
#
_symmetry.space_group_name_H-M   'P 1'
#
loop_
_entity.id
_entity.type
_entity.pdbx_description
1 polymer ?
#
loop_
_entity_poly.entity_id
_entity_poly.type
_entity_poly.pdbx_seq_one_letter_code
_entity_poly.pdbx_strand_id
1 'polypeptide(L)'
;AAIDPNLDWSHNFTNMLGYTDPQFIELMRLYLTIHSDHEGGNVSAHTSHLVGSALSDPYLAFAAAMNGLAGPLHGLANQEVLLWLTDLQKELGQDVS
;
A
#
# COMPACT_ATOMS: atom_id res chain seq x y z
N ALA A 1 1.31 18.90 -5.18
CA ALA A 1 0.80 20.00 -4.34
C ALA A 1 1.75 20.21 -3.14
N ALA A 2 1.81 21.39 -2.54
CA ALA A 2 2.46 21.57 -1.24
C ALA A 2 1.56 21.01 -0.12
N ILE A 3 2.12 20.73 1.06
CA ILE A 3 1.34 20.29 2.23
C ILE A 3 0.46 21.44 2.73
N ASP A 4 -0.81 21.14 2.98
CA ASP A 4 -1.75 22.03 3.67
C ASP A 4 -1.98 21.54 5.12
N PRO A 5 -1.63 22.34 6.14
CA PRO A 5 -1.78 21.95 7.54
C PRO A 5 -3.25 21.80 8.00
N ASN A 6 -4.23 22.24 7.20
CA ASN A 6 -5.65 22.10 7.52
C ASN A 6 -6.26 20.80 6.96
N LEU A 7 -5.52 20.03 6.16
CA LEU A 7 -5.98 18.78 5.58
C LEU A 7 -5.40 17.58 6.36
N ASP A 8 -6.16 16.49 6.43
CA ASP A 8 -5.67 15.23 6.99
C ASP A 8 -4.58 14.59 6.10
N TRP A 9 -3.95 13.54 6.63
CA TRP A 9 -2.82 12.88 5.98
C TRP A 9 -3.18 12.31 4.61
N SER A 10 -4.30 11.59 4.50
CA SER A 10 -4.73 10.95 3.25
C SER A 10 -5.11 11.99 2.20
N HIS A 11 -5.77 13.08 2.58
CA HIS A 11 -6.11 14.15 1.64
C HIS A 11 -4.87 14.91 1.14
N ASN A 12 -3.91 15.22 2.02
CA ASN A 12 -2.61 15.73 1.57
C ASN A 12 -1.94 14.76 0.60
N PHE A 13 -1.98 13.45 0.88
CA PHE A 13 -1.38 12.44 0.03
C PHE A 13 -2.03 12.36 -1.36
N THR A 14 -3.36 12.34 -1.46
CA THR A 14 -4.05 12.34 -2.77
C THR A 14 -3.81 13.62 -3.56
N ASN A 15 -3.76 14.77 -2.90
CA ASN A 15 -3.41 16.06 -3.54
C ASN A 15 -1.98 16.05 -4.10
N MET A 16 -1.04 15.41 -3.40
CA MET A 16 0.32 15.21 -3.90
C MET A 16 0.39 14.23 -5.07
N LEU A 17 -0.48 13.20 -5.09
CA LEU A 17 -0.62 12.26 -6.21
C LEU A 17 -1.35 12.87 -7.43
N GLY A 18 -1.98 14.05 -7.28
CA GLY A 18 -2.69 14.75 -8.37
C GLY A 18 -4.18 14.37 -8.51
N TYR A 19 -4.76 13.72 -7.50
CA TYR A 19 -6.18 13.34 -7.49
C TYR A 19 -7.00 14.29 -6.62
N THR A 20 -8.12 14.77 -7.15
CA THR A 20 -9.04 15.71 -6.48
C THR A 20 -10.45 15.16 -6.26
N ASP A 21 -10.73 13.94 -6.68
CA ASP A 21 -12.04 13.30 -6.50
C ASP A 21 -12.29 13.01 -5.00
N PRO A 22 -13.39 13.54 -4.39
CA PRO A 22 -13.75 13.26 -3.01
C PRO A 22 -13.87 11.76 -2.68
N GLN A 23 -14.35 10.94 -3.62
CA GLN A 23 -14.45 9.49 -3.41
C GLN A 23 -13.08 8.82 -3.42
N PHE A 24 -12.12 9.32 -4.20
CA PHE A 24 -10.75 8.81 -4.16
C PHE A 24 -10.04 9.18 -2.86
N ILE A 25 -10.35 10.34 -2.28
CA ILE A 25 -9.87 10.73 -0.94
C ILE A 25 -10.39 9.76 0.13
N GLU A 26 -11.69 9.46 0.11
CA GLU A 26 -12.31 8.47 1.01
C GLU A 26 -11.72 7.07 0.81
N LEU A 27 -11.52 6.64 -0.44
CA LEU A 27 -10.85 5.39 -0.77
C LEU A 27 -9.45 5.33 -0.16
N MET A 28 -8.66 6.41 -0.29
CA MET A 28 -7.31 6.48 0.23
C MET A 28 -7.28 6.42 1.76
N ARG A 29 -8.22 7.11 2.44
CA ARG A 29 -8.39 7.02 3.90
C ARG A 29 -8.66 5.58 4.35
N LEU A 30 -9.57 4.88 3.68
CA LEU A 30 -9.88 3.49 3.98
C LEU A 30 -8.68 2.57 3.69
N TYR A 31 -8.07 2.69 2.50
CA TYR A 31 -6.97 1.85 2.03
C TYR A 31 -5.79 1.86 3.00
N LEU A 32 -5.35 3.05 3.41
CA LEU A 32 -4.23 3.23 4.32
C LEU A 32 -4.55 2.71 5.72
N THR A 33 -5.81 2.79 6.14
CA THR A 33 -6.25 2.28 7.46
C THR A 33 -6.25 0.75 7.49
N ILE A 34 -6.86 0.09 6.51
CA ILE A 34 -7.02 -1.38 6.53
C ILE A 34 -5.73 -2.14 6.24
N HIS A 35 -4.74 -1.52 5.59
CA HIS A 35 -3.41 -2.12 5.32
C HIS A 35 -2.36 -1.67 6.34
N SER A 36 -2.74 -0.96 7.40
CA SER A 36 -1.79 -0.38 8.36
C SER A 36 -0.99 -1.41 9.14
N ASP A 37 -1.58 -2.56 9.46
CA ASP A 37 -0.91 -3.64 10.17
C ASP A 37 -1.55 -5.00 9.88
N HIS A 38 -0.76 -6.07 9.97
CA HIS A 38 -1.25 -7.45 9.89
C HIS A 38 -0.30 -8.40 10.65
N GLU A 39 -0.19 -8.17 11.97
CA GLU A 39 0.68 -8.90 12.90
C GLU A 39 2.18 -8.77 12.57
N GLY A 40 3.03 -9.49 13.33
CA GLY A 40 4.50 -9.45 13.18
C GLY A 40 5.12 -10.59 12.36
N GLY A 41 4.33 -11.57 11.92
CA GLY A 41 4.84 -12.75 11.21
C GLY A 41 5.12 -12.52 9.72
N ASN A 42 4.50 -11.50 9.12
CA ASN A 42 4.73 -11.16 7.72
C ASN A 42 6.13 -10.56 7.49
N VAL A 43 6.66 -10.73 6.28
CA VAL A 43 8.08 -10.47 5.98
C VAL A 43 8.47 -9.00 6.23
N SER A 44 7.63 -8.03 5.87
CA SER A 44 7.93 -6.61 6.09
C SER A 44 7.92 -6.25 7.58
N ALA A 45 6.89 -6.67 8.32
CA ALA A 45 6.79 -6.39 9.75
C ALA A 45 7.95 -7.03 10.53
N HIS A 46 8.21 -8.33 10.30
CA HIS A 46 9.32 -9.03 10.94
C HIS A 46 10.66 -8.38 10.58
N THR A 47 10.90 -8.02 9.32
CA THR A 47 12.17 -7.40 8.92
C THR A 47 12.39 -6.06 9.63
N SER A 48 11.34 -5.22 9.73
CA SER A 48 11.41 -3.97 10.49
C SER A 48 11.78 -4.24 11.96
N HIS A 49 11.15 -5.23 12.58
CA HIS A 49 11.38 -5.61 13.97
C HIS A 49 12.80 -6.16 14.18
N LEU A 50 13.26 -7.04 13.30
CA LEU A 50 14.57 -7.68 13.35
C LEU A 50 15.69 -6.63 13.24
N VAL A 51 15.63 -5.75 12.24
CA VAL A 51 16.65 -4.69 12.06
C VAL A 51 16.61 -3.68 13.20
N GLY A 52 15.41 -3.30 13.66
CA GLY A 52 15.23 -2.42 14.82
C GLY A 52 15.74 -3.02 16.12
N SER A 53 15.68 -4.36 16.29
CA SER A 53 16.17 -5.04 17.50
C SER A 53 17.68 -4.87 17.74
N ALA A 54 18.44 -4.58 16.69
CA ALA A 54 19.85 -4.24 16.76
C ALA A 54 20.12 -2.75 17.09
N LEU A 55 19.09 -2.02 17.52
CA LEU A 55 19.10 -0.57 17.79
C LEU A 55 19.34 0.29 16.54
N SER A 56 19.10 -0.26 15.34
CA SER A 56 19.02 0.54 14.12
C SER A 56 17.83 1.49 14.23
N ASP A 57 17.99 2.73 13.77
CA ASP A 57 16.93 3.72 13.83
C ASP A 57 15.73 3.36 12.91
N PRO A 58 14.55 4.00 13.10
CA PRO A 58 13.36 3.67 12.33
C PRO A 58 13.50 3.80 10.82
N TYR A 59 14.37 4.69 10.31
CA TYR A 59 14.57 4.84 8.87
C TYR A 59 15.26 3.61 8.30
N LEU A 60 16.31 3.12 8.97
CA LEU A 60 17.02 1.90 8.58
C LEU A 60 16.12 0.67 8.67
N ALA A 61 15.35 0.54 9.75
CA ALA A 61 14.43 -0.57 9.95
C ALA A 61 13.31 -0.61 8.90
N PHE A 62 12.69 0.54 8.61
CA PHE A 62 11.62 0.63 7.61
C PHE A 62 12.15 0.43 6.19
N ALA A 63 13.33 0.97 5.85
CA ALA A 63 13.95 0.74 4.54
C ALA A 63 14.21 -0.75 4.29
N ALA A 64 14.73 -1.48 5.28
CA ALA A 64 14.91 -2.92 5.17
C ALA A 64 13.57 -3.66 5.01
N ALA A 65 12.52 -3.23 5.73
CA ALA A 65 11.17 -3.79 5.59
C ALA A 65 10.60 -3.62 4.18
N MET A 66 10.86 -2.49 3.52
CA MET A 66 10.45 -2.26 2.13
C MET A 66 11.14 -3.20 1.14
N ASN A 67 12.41 -3.57 1.39
CA ASN A 67 13.08 -4.61 0.59
C ASN A 67 12.38 -5.98 0.73
N GLY A 68 11.90 -6.31 1.93
CA GLY A 68 11.10 -7.51 2.16
C GLY A 68 9.71 -7.43 1.51
N LEU A 69 9.05 -6.27 1.57
CA LEU A 69 7.76 -6.01 0.92
C LEU A 69 7.83 -6.13 -0.60
N ALA A 70 8.95 -5.73 -1.21
CA ALA A 70 9.18 -5.87 -2.64
C ALA A 70 9.35 -7.34 -3.11
N GLY A 71 9.47 -8.30 -2.18
CA GLY A 71 9.54 -9.72 -2.50
C GLY A 71 8.26 -10.22 -3.19
N PRO A 72 8.37 -11.03 -4.27
CA PRO A 72 7.20 -11.49 -5.02
C PRO A 72 6.14 -12.22 -4.18
N LEU A 73 6.58 -12.95 -3.17
CA LEU A 73 5.72 -13.72 -2.27
C LEU A 73 5.08 -12.89 -1.15
N HIS A 74 5.27 -11.57 -1.16
CA HIS A 74 4.71 -10.67 -0.15
C HIS A 74 3.90 -9.52 -0.75
N GLY A 75 4.50 -8.71 -1.64
CA GLY A 75 3.89 -7.45 -2.09
C GLY A 75 3.02 -7.49 -3.35
N LEU A 76 2.86 -8.63 -4.02
CA LEU A 76 2.34 -8.65 -5.41
C LEU A 76 0.88 -9.11 -5.57
N ALA A 77 0.21 -9.56 -4.51
CA ALA A 77 -1.15 -10.09 -4.63
C ALA A 77 -2.14 -9.10 -5.28
N ASN A 78 -2.06 -7.80 -4.96
CA ASN A 78 -2.91 -6.76 -5.55
C ASN A 78 -2.78 -6.72 -7.10
N GLN A 79 -1.54 -6.61 -7.60
CA GLN A 79 -1.31 -6.52 -9.04
C GLN A 79 -1.64 -7.83 -9.77
N GLU A 80 -1.37 -8.99 -9.16
CA GLU A 80 -1.66 -10.29 -9.77
C GLU A 80 -3.17 -10.50 -9.94
N VAL A 81 -3.97 -10.14 -8.93
CA VAL A 81 -5.43 -10.19 -9.01
C VAL A 81 -5.97 -9.24 -10.07
N LEU A 82 -5.46 -8.00 -10.14
CA LEU A 82 -5.90 -7.04 -11.15
C LEU A 82 -5.58 -7.48 -12.58
N LEU A 83 -4.37 -8.03 -12.81
CA LEU A 83 -3.98 -8.57 -14.11
C LEU A 83 -4.88 -9.75 -14.50
N TRP A 84 -5.10 -10.69 -13.57
CA TRP A 84 -5.96 -11.84 -13.80
C TRP A 84 -7.41 -11.43 -14.14
N LEU A 85 -8.00 -10.51 -13.37
CA LEU A 85 -9.36 -10.00 -13.64
C LEU A 85 -9.44 -9.29 -15.00
N THR A 86 -8.40 -8.54 -15.36
CA THR A 86 -8.34 -7.83 -16.64
C THR A 86 -8.27 -8.81 -17.81
N ASP A 87 -7.49 -9.88 -17.68
CA ASP A 87 -7.37 -10.90 -18.73
C ASP A 87 -8.64 -11.75 -18.83
N LEU A 88 -9.24 -12.12 -17.69
CA LEU A 88 -10.55 -12.78 -17.64
C LEU A 88 -11.62 -11.96 -18.37
N GLN A 89 -11.69 -10.65 -18.14
CA GLN A 89 -12.66 -9.77 -18.80
C GLN A 89 -12.39 -9.67 -20.31
N LYS A 90 -11.13 -9.70 -20.76
CA LYS A 90 -10.81 -9.72 -22.20
C LYS A 90 -11.24 -11.02 -22.86
N GLU A 91 -11.09 -12.14 -22.17
CA GLU A 91 -11.43 -13.47 -22.70
C GLU A 91 -12.94 -13.70 -22.77
N LEU A 92 -13.69 -13.26 -21.76
CA LEU A 92 -15.11 -13.58 -21.63
C LEU A 92 -16.05 -12.43 -22.05
N GLY A 93 -15.55 -11.19 -22.14
CA GLY A 93 -16.36 -10.00 -22.42
C GLY A 93 -16.94 -9.33 -21.16
N GLN A 94 -17.69 -8.24 -21.34
CA GLN A 94 -18.27 -7.46 -20.22
C GLN A 94 -19.62 -8.01 -19.71
N ASP A 95 -20.30 -8.83 -20.51
CA ASP A 95 -21.65 -9.33 -20.25
C ASP A 95 -21.66 -10.77 -19.71
N VAL A 96 -20.69 -11.09 -18.85
CA VAL A 96 -20.62 -12.40 -18.20
C VAL A 96 -21.34 -12.29 -16.86
N SER A 97 -22.67 -12.31 -16.90
CA SER A 97 -23.52 -12.46 -15.71
C SER A 97 -23.87 -13.92 -15.48
#